data_AF-A0A5C2SXA9-F1
#
_entry.id   AF-A0A5C2SXA9-F1
#
_cell.length_a   1.000
_cell.length_b   1.000
_cell.length_c   1.000
_cell.angle_alpha   90.00
_cell.angle_beta   90.00
_cell.angle_gamma   90.00
#
_symmetry.space_group_name_H-M   'P 1'
#
loop_
_entity.id
_entity.type
_entity.pdbx_description
1 polymer ?
#
loop_
_entity_poly.entity_id
_entity_poly.type
_entity_poly.pdbx_seq_one_letter_code
_entity_poly.pdbx_strand_id
1 'polypeptide(L)'
;MSTKATKLSTVMKGTTFENRTLRLAREHLSMSLRRVGGAGDGGIDLQGWWWLPPECLHETLRAGLHADGATPATRLAIRVLAQCKAEVKKAGPRHIREFEGTILRHSAYLTANEGAGAETLYGTRKAVIGLFASTSPFTKASLLQAYSSPIPLALLHLPELPESHAASPELSSEDVVELQSLPSDDELRGTLLFNPALSGAGGLLRGRVEPRWERSGDGAVGRPGLWSEGRRLENWVPEDVGE
;
A
#
# COMPACT_ATOMS: atom_id res chain seq x y z
N MET A 1 -30.56 13.06 -28.65
CA MET A 1 -29.35 13.85 -28.33
C MET A 1 -28.41 12.93 -27.56
N SER A 2 -27.23 12.62 -28.11
CA SER A 2 -26.29 11.66 -27.53
C SER A 2 -25.39 12.37 -26.53
N THR A 3 -25.58 12.13 -25.23
CA THR A 3 -24.70 12.61 -24.16
C THR A 3 -23.33 11.93 -24.30
N LYS A 4 -22.32 12.69 -24.74
CA LYS A 4 -20.93 12.23 -24.75
C LYS A 4 -20.45 12.14 -23.30
N ALA A 5 -20.14 10.93 -22.83
CA ALA A 5 -19.50 10.73 -21.54
C ALA A 5 -18.16 11.49 -21.51
N THR A 6 -18.01 12.40 -20.55
CA THR A 6 -16.81 13.21 -20.38
C THR A 6 -15.68 12.32 -19.85
N LYS A 7 -14.75 11.96 -20.73
CA LYS A 7 -13.61 11.09 -20.41
C LYS A 7 -12.74 11.77 -19.34
N LEU A 8 -12.65 11.21 -18.14
CA LEU A 8 -11.74 11.69 -17.09
C LEU A 8 -10.32 11.86 -17.65
N SER A 9 -9.67 12.99 -17.36
CA SER A 9 -8.28 13.22 -17.76
C SER A 9 -7.34 12.20 -17.10
N THR A 10 -6.22 11.87 -17.74
CA THR A 10 -5.23 10.91 -17.20
C THR A 10 -4.74 11.31 -15.80
N VAL A 11 -4.60 12.62 -15.56
CA VAL A 11 -4.19 13.18 -14.25
C VAL A 11 -5.26 12.93 -13.19
N MET A 12 -6.54 13.18 -13.53
CA MET A 12 -7.66 12.91 -12.61
C MET A 12 -7.80 11.42 -12.32
N LYS A 13 -7.60 10.55 -13.32
CA LYS A 13 -7.61 9.09 -13.12
C LYS A 13 -6.50 8.63 -12.17
N GLY A 14 -5.28 9.12 -12.37
CA GLY A 14 -4.14 8.83 -11.48
C GLY A 14 -4.40 9.27 -10.05
N THR A 15 -4.79 10.55 -9.88
CA THR A 15 -5.12 11.13 -8.55
C THR A 15 -6.23 10.36 -7.84
N THR A 16 -7.29 9.99 -8.55
CA THR A 16 -8.40 9.21 -7.99
C THR A 16 -7.92 7.85 -7.51
N PHE A 17 -7.07 7.18 -8.28
CA PHE A 17 -6.53 5.87 -7.92
C PHE A 17 -5.57 5.93 -6.72
N GLU A 18 -4.72 6.96 -6.66
CA GLU A 18 -3.85 7.23 -5.51
C GLU A 18 -4.65 7.43 -4.22
N ASN A 19 -5.68 8.28 -4.26
CA ASN A 19 -6.55 8.54 -3.11
C ASN A 19 -7.25 7.28 -2.63
N ARG A 20 -7.77 6.47 -3.56
CA ARG A 20 -8.43 5.21 -3.24
C ARG A 20 -7.45 4.20 -2.61
N THR A 21 -6.23 4.13 -3.11
CA THR A 21 -5.17 3.29 -2.55
C THR A 21 -4.80 3.73 -1.14
N LEU A 22 -4.61 5.04 -0.93
CA LEU A 22 -4.31 5.63 0.39
C LEU A 22 -5.41 5.29 1.39
N ARG A 23 -6.67 5.46 1.01
CA ARG A 23 -7.82 5.20 1.88
C ARG A 23 -7.93 3.71 2.25
N LEU A 24 -7.82 2.80 1.28
CA LEU A 24 -7.84 1.35 1.54
C LEU A 24 -6.69 0.93 2.47
N ALA A 25 -5.50 1.50 2.27
CA ALA A 25 -4.34 1.21 3.11
C ALA A 25 -4.57 1.68 4.57
N ARG A 26 -5.21 2.84 4.76
CA ARG A 26 -5.56 3.38 6.07
C ARG A 26 -6.67 2.60 6.77
N GLU A 27 -7.74 2.27 6.06
CA GLU A 27 -8.95 1.68 6.64
C GLU A 27 -8.83 0.17 6.89
N HIS A 28 -7.95 -0.53 6.18
CA HIS A 28 -7.88 -2.00 6.25
C HIS A 28 -6.51 -2.58 6.56
N LEU A 29 -5.43 -1.83 6.32
CA LEU A 29 -4.07 -2.35 6.40
C LEU A 29 -3.24 -1.69 7.49
N SER A 30 -3.81 -0.82 8.32
CA SER A 30 -3.09 -0.11 9.39
C SER A 30 -1.92 0.72 8.86
N MET A 31 -2.07 1.31 7.66
CA MET A 31 -1.04 2.15 7.05
C MET A 31 -1.45 3.61 7.07
N SER A 32 -0.63 4.48 7.67
CA SER A 32 -0.77 5.93 7.53
C SER A 32 0.17 6.40 6.42
N LEU A 33 -0.39 6.64 5.23
CA LEU A 33 0.33 7.09 4.05
C LEU A 33 -0.12 8.49 3.65
N ARG A 34 0.78 9.24 3.02
CA ARG A 34 0.48 10.52 2.37
C ARG A 34 0.95 10.52 0.93
N ARG A 35 0.27 11.31 0.10
CA ARG A 35 0.68 11.54 -1.29
C ARG A 35 1.98 12.36 -1.32
N VAL A 36 2.89 11.93 -2.17
CA VAL A 36 4.15 12.64 -2.48
C VAL A 36 4.43 12.69 -3.98
N GLY A 37 3.62 11.98 -4.77
CA GLY A 37 3.75 11.93 -6.22
C GLY A 37 3.62 13.29 -6.89
N GLY A 38 4.47 13.54 -7.88
CA GLY A 38 4.65 14.80 -8.58
C GLY A 38 5.78 14.73 -9.60
N ALA A 39 5.98 15.79 -10.39
CA ALA A 39 7.08 15.82 -11.34
C ALA A 39 8.43 15.66 -10.63
N GLY A 40 9.14 14.55 -10.87
CA GLY A 40 10.45 14.27 -10.27
C GLY A 40 10.43 13.45 -8.97
N ASP A 41 9.29 12.87 -8.59
CA ASP A 41 9.11 12.03 -7.37
C ASP A 41 9.92 10.71 -7.34
N GLY A 42 10.68 10.43 -8.40
CA GLY A 42 11.51 9.24 -8.49
C GLY A 42 10.73 7.93 -8.58
N GLY A 43 9.43 7.98 -8.90
CA GLY A 43 8.53 6.84 -9.03
C GLY A 43 7.82 6.44 -7.74
N ILE A 44 7.68 7.35 -6.77
CA ILE A 44 6.94 7.13 -5.51
C ILE A 44 5.74 8.06 -5.48
N ASP A 45 4.55 7.47 -5.46
CA ASP A 45 3.30 8.22 -5.41
C ASP A 45 2.83 8.44 -3.97
N LEU A 46 3.01 7.44 -3.10
CA LEU A 46 2.64 7.50 -1.68
C LEU A 46 3.81 7.08 -0.77
N GLN A 47 3.89 7.64 0.42
CA GLN A 47 4.82 7.16 1.44
C GLN A 47 4.28 7.37 2.85
N GLY A 48 4.78 6.59 3.81
CA GLY A 48 4.40 6.74 5.20
C GLY A 48 4.79 5.51 6.02
N TRP A 49 3.90 5.09 6.91
CA TRP A 49 4.19 4.09 7.91
C TRP A 49 3.14 2.99 7.93
N TRP A 50 3.59 1.75 8.11
CA TRP A 50 2.75 0.60 8.42
C TRP A 50 2.86 0.29 9.91
N TRP A 51 1.72 0.36 10.60
CA TRP A 51 1.60 0.17 12.04
C TRP A 51 1.23 -1.27 12.34
N LEU A 52 2.19 -2.03 12.86
CA LEU A 52 1.97 -3.44 13.20
C LEU A 52 2.14 -3.67 14.71
N PRO A 53 1.38 -4.62 15.29
CA PRO A 53 1.63 -5.07 16.65
C PRO A 53 3.08 -5.59 16.80
N PRO A 54 3.77 -5.33 17.92
CA PRO A 54 5.13 -5.82 18.14
C PRO A 54 5.30 -7.33 17.97
N GLU A 55 4.29 -8.13 18.31
CA GLU A 55 4.26 -9.59 18.15
C GLU A 55 4.28 -10.04 16.69
N CYS A 56 3.89 -9.17 15.76
CA CYS A 56 3.97 -9.43 14.32
C CYS A 56 5.41 -9.25 13.79
N LEU A 57 6.28 -8.60 14.56
CA LEU A 57 7.64 -8.26 14.17
C LEU A 57 8.65 -9.14 14.91
N HIS A 58 9.73 -9.51 14.23
CA HIS A 58 10.81 -10.24 14.88
C HIS A 58 11.60 -9.36 15.87
N GLU A 59 12.18 -9.95 16.90
CA GLU A 59 12.95 -9.28 17.97
C GLU A 59 13.97 -8.27 17.45
N THR A 60 14.76 -8.65 16.44
CA THR A 60 15.76 -7.76 15.82
C THR A 60 15.13 -6.52 15.16
N LEU A 61 13.91 -6.65 14.64
CA LEU A 61 13.16 -5.53 14.07
C LEU A 61 12.57 -4.66 15.17
N ARG A 62 12.02 -5.27 16.22
CA ARG A 62 11.48 -4.56 17.39
C ARG A 62 12.53 -3.69 18.09
N ALA A 63 13.74 -4.21 18.30
CA ALA A 63 14.83 -3.47 18.93
C ALA A 63 15.29 -2.25 18.10
N GLY A 64 15.09 -2.30 16.77
CA GLY A 64 15.45 -1.21 15.88
C GLY A 64 14.36 -0.14 15.79
N LEU A 65 13.09 -0.53 15.71
CA LEU A 65 12.00 0.43 15.49
C LEU A 65 11.77 1.31 16.71
N HIS A 66 11.83 2.64 16.51
CA HIS A 66 11.53 3.60 17.56
C HIS A 66 10.03 3.60 17.85
N ALA A 67 9.65 3.38 19.10
CA ALA A 67 8.39 3.93 19.61
C ALA A 67 8.60 5.44 19.74
N ASP A 68 8.02 6.23 18.84
CA ASP A 68 7.94 7.68 19.02
C ASP A 68 6.99 7.98 20.19
N GLY A 69 7.14 9.12 20.87
CA GLY A 69 6.29 9.52 22.00
C GLY A 69 4.80 9.62 21.65
N ALA A 70 4.47 9.74 20.35
CA ALA A 70 3.11 9.72 19.82
C ALA A 70 2.54 8.30 19.56
N THR A 71 3.36 7.25 19.67
CA THR A 71 2.95 5.88 19.34
C THR A 71 2.59 5.11 20.60
N PRO A 72 1.40 4.47 20.67
CA PRO A 72 1.10 3.60 21.79
C PRO A 72 2.10 2.44 21.80
N ALA A 73 2.48 1.99 23.01
CA ALA A 73 3.40 0.87 23.20
C ALA A 73 2.96 -0.45 22.53
N THR A 74 1.75 -0.49 21.97
CA THR A 74 1.13 -1.64 21.29
C THR A 74 1.36 -1.67 19.78
N ARG A 75 2.06 -0.69 19.18
CA ARG A 75 2.29 -0.62 17.74
C ARG A 75 3.71 -0.14 17.40
N LEU A 76 4.29 -0.72 16.35
CA LEU A 76 5.57 -0.34 15.77
C LEU A 76 5.39 0.06 14.30
N ALA A 77 6.15 1.07 13.87
CA ALA A 77 6.04 1.65 12.53
C ALA A 77 7.12 1.07 11.60
N ILE A 78 6.73 0.60 10.42
CA ILE A 78 7.66 0.23 9.33
C ILE A 78 7.49 1.19 8.16
N ARG A 79 8.59 1.62 7.53
CA ARG A 79 8.52 2.55 6.40
C ARG A 79 7.86 1.88 5.19
N VAL A 80 6.89 2.56 4.59
CA VAL A 80 6.26 2.17 3.33
C VAL A 80 6.52 3.21 2.27
N LEU A 81 6.94 2.75 1.09
CA LEU A 81 6.96 3.53 -0.14
C LEU A 81 6.04 2.82 -1.14
N ALA A 82 5.17 3.57 -1.80
CA ALA A 82 4.20 3.01 -2.73
C ALA A 82 4.27 3.67 -4.11
N GLN A 83 4.04 2.85 -5.13
CA GLN A 83 3.81 3.30 -6.50
C GLN A 83 2.43 2.86 -6.96
N CYS A 84 1.71 3.78 -7.58
CA CYS A 84 0.33 3.67 -8.03
C CYS A 84 0.29 3.70 -9.56
N LYS A 85 -0.26 2.65 -10.18
CA LYS A 85 -0.34 2.53 -11.64
C LYS A 85 -1.78 2.34 -12.12
N ALA A 86 -2.38 3.45 -12.53
CA ALA A 86 -3.73 3.51 -13.11
C ALA A 86 -3.70 3.36 -14.64
N GLU A 87 -3.54 2.13 -15.14
CA GLU A 87 -3.53 1.83 -16.57
C GLU A 87 -4.48 0.68 -16.90
N VAL A 88 -4.97 0.64 -18.14
CA VAL A 88 -5.81 -0.47 -18.66
C VAL A 88 -4.99 -1.71 -18.97
N LYS A 89 -3.69 -1.54 -19.24
CA LYS A 89 -2.80 -2.64 -19.56
C LYS A 89 -2.37 -3.33 -18.26
N LYS A 90 -2.41 -4.67 -18.27
CA LYS A 90 -1.85 -5.49 -17.19
C LYS A 90 -0.43 -5.05 -16.84
N ALA A 91 -0.18 -4.85 -15.55
CA ALA A 91 1.12 -4.42 -15.06
C ALA A 91 2.15 -5.53 -15.35
N GLY A 92 3.10 -5.26 -16.26
CA GLY A 92 4.19 -6.17 -16.65
C GLY A 92 5.41 -6.15 -15.71
N PRO A 93 6.36 -7.09 -15.85
CA PRO A 93 7.50 -7.25 -14.94
C PRO A 93 8.47 -6.05 -14.96
N ARG A 94 8.46 -5.26 -16.04
CA ARG A 94 9.21 -4.01 -16.15
C ARG A 94 8.89 -3.05 -15.00
N HIS A 95 7.62 -2.85 -14.70
CA HIS A 95 7.21 -1.93 -13.64
C HIS A 95 7.71 -2.39 -12.27
N ILE A 96 7.68 -3.70 -12.01
CA ILE A 96 8.20 -4.27 -10.76
C ILE A 96 9.71 -4.01 -10.65
N ARG A 97 10.49 -4.23 -11.72
CA ARG A 97 11.94 -3.95 -11.72
C ARG A 97 12.28 -2.48 -11.51
N GLU A 98 11.53 -1.60 -12.17
CA GLU A 98 11.71 -0.15 -12.01
C GLU A 98 11.41 0.26 -10.55
N PHE A 99 10.32 -0.25 -9.97
CA PHE A 99 9.97 -0.01 -8.59
C PHE A 99 10.99 -0.59 -7.60
N GLU A 100 11.48 -1.80 -7.82
CA GLU A 100 12.57 -2.41 -7.04
C GLU A 100 13.80 -1.49 -6.98
N GLY A 101 14.20 -0.93 -8.12
CA GLY A 101 15.30 0.02 -8.21
C GLY A 101 15.05 1.29 -7.38
N THR A 102 13.81 1.80 -7.41
CA THR A 102 13.40 2.94 -6.56
C THR A 102 13.52 2.59 -5.08
N ILE A 103 13.00 1.45 -4.63
CA ILE A 103 13.08 1.03 -3.22
C ILE A 103 14.53 0.87 -2.76
N LEU A 104 15.40 0.25 -3.57
CA LEU A 104 16.82 0.09 -3.24
C LEU A 104 17.54 1.44 -3.11
N ARG A 105 17.28 2.37 -4.04
CA ARG A 105 17.85 3.72 -3.99
C ARG A 105 17.44 4.45 -2.70
N HIS A 106 16.16 4.39 -2.34
CA HIS A 106 15.68 5.01 -1.10
C HIS A 106 16.26 4.36 0.15
N SER A 107 16.37 3.03 0.17
CA SER A 107 16.97 2.29 1.29
C SER A 107 18.44 2.66 1.48
N ALA A 108 19.19 2.82 0.38
CA ALA A 108 20.58 3.27 0.41
C ALA A 108 20.70 4.73 0.91
N TYR A 109 19.81 5.62 0.46
CA TYR A 109 19.78 7.02 0.91
C TYR A 109 19.51 7.14 2.41
N LEU A 110 18.52 6.41 2.94
CA LEU A 110 18.26 6.35 4.38
C LEU A 110 19.45 5.77 5.14
N THR A 111 20.18 4.84 4.51
CA THR A 111 21.38 4.26 5.13
C THR A 111 22.51 5.27 5.25
N ALA A 112 22.74 6.09 4.23
CA ALA A 112 23.86 7.02 4.14
C ALA A 112 23.68 8.30 5.00
N ASN A 113 22.45 8.76 5.22
CA ASN A 113 22.20 10.04 5.90
C ASN A 113 21.98 9.93 7.41
N GLU A 114 21.89 8.72 7.97
CA GLU A 114 21.91 8.51 9.41
C GLU A 114 23.36 8.33 9.87
N GLY A 115 23.89 9.33 10.57
CA GLY A 115 25.31 9.48 10.90
C GLY A 115 25.97 8.28 11.61
N ALA A 116 27.30 8.23 11.48
CA ALA A 116 28.25 7.21 11.97
C ALA A 116 28.36 7.07 13.51
N GLY A 117 27.24 7.02 14.23
CA GLY A 117 27.21 7.15 15.69
C GLY A 117 26.89 5.90 16.49
N ALA A 118 26.58 4.76 15.88
CA ALA A 118 26.30 3.56 16.64
C ALA A 118 26.58 2.29 15.85
N GLU A 119 27.60 1.57 16.29
CA GLU A 119 27.94 0.26 15.78
C GLU A 119 27.03 -0.81 16.42
N THR A 120 26.85 -1.92 15.70
CA THR A 120 26.50 -3.27 16.19
C THR A 120 25.04 -3.76 16.38
N LEU A 121 23.96 -3.05 16.00
CA LEU A 121 22.58 -3.63 15.95
C LEU A 121 21.72 -3.18 14.72
N TYR A 122 22.33 -2.62 13.68
CA TYR A 122 21.71 -1.69 12.70
C TYR A 122 21.10 -2.28 11.41
N GLY A 123 20.78 -3.57 11.35
CA GLY A 123 20.16 -4.15 10.15
C GLY A 123 18.69 -3.75 9.93
N THR A 124 17.98 -3.42 11.01
CA THR A 124 16.50 -3.47 11.03
C THR A 124 15.79 -2.14 11.23
N ARG A 125 16.50 -1.07 11.64
CA ARG A 125 15.96 0.30 11.74
C ARG A 125 15.47 0.87 10.41
N LYS A 126 15.93 0.29 9.30
CA LYS A 126 15.79 0.82 7.94
C LYS A 126 14.91 -0.06 7.05
N ALA A 127 14.10 -0.94 7.64
CA ALA A 127 13.21 -1.79 6.87
C ALA A 127 12.23 -0.92 6.07
N VAL A 128 12.37 -0.96 4.75
CA VAL A 128 11.45 -0.33 3.79
C VAL A 128 10.67 -1.43 3.09
N ILE A 129 9.36 -1.27 3.05
CA ILE A 129 8.45 -2.12 2.30
C ILE A 129 7.99 -1.35 1.07
N GLY A 130 8.02 -2.02 -0.09
CA GLY A 130 7.44 -1.49 -1.31
C GLY A 130 5.98 -1.95 -1.46
N LEU A 131 5.06 -1.02 -1.69
CA LEU A 131 3.68 -1.30 -2.08
C LEU A 131 3.46 -0.92 -3.55
N PHE A 132 3.29 -1.89 -4.44
CA PHE A 132 2.93 -1.61 -5.82
C PHE A 132 1.43 -1.81 -6.03
N ALA A 133 0.71 -0.71 -6.25
CA ALA A 133 -0.73 -0.70 -6.49
C ALA A 133 -1.04 -0.54 -7.97
N SER A 134 -1.97 -1.33 -8.52
CA SER A 134 -2.43 -1.19 -9.91
C SER A 134 -3.93 -1.37 -10.06
N THR A 135 -4.54 -0.59 -10.96
CA THR A 135 -5.93 -0.81 -11.39
C THR A 135 -6.09 -2.04 -12.26
N SER A 136 -5.02 -2.45 -12.95
CA SER A 136 -5.02 -3.64 -13.80
C SER A 136 -4.43 -4.86 -13.09
N PRO A 137 -4.87 -6.07 -13.44
CA PRO A 137 -4.25 -7.28 -12.93
C PRO A 137 -2.77 -7.38 -13.28
N PHE A 138 -1.99 -8.02 -12.42
CA PHE A 138 -0.59 -8.34 -12.70
C PHE A 138 -0.47 -9.48 -13.72
N THR A 139 0.52 -9.39 -14.60
CA THR A 139 0.87 -10.53 -15.45
C THR A 139 1.54 -11.63 -14.62
N LYS A 140 1.49 -12.89 -15.08
CA LYS A 140 2.24 -14.00 -14.47
C LYS A 140 3.73 -13.67 -14.32
N ALA A 141 4.33 -13.05 -15.34
CA ALA A 141 5.74 -12.65 -15.30
C ALA A 141 6.03 -11.60 -14.21
N SER A 142 5.09 -10.67 -13.97
CA SER A 142 5.21 -9.67 -12.89
C SER A 142 5.13 -10.30 -11.52
N LEU A 143 4.20 -11.24 -11.33
CA LEU A 143 4.07 -11.99 -10.09
C LEU A 143 5.33 -12.82 -9.81
N LEU A 144 5.88 -13.49 -10.83
CA LEU A 144 7.13 -14.24 -10.71
C LEU A 144 8.31 -13.32 -10.38
N GLN A 145 8.42 -12.15 -11.03
CA GLN A 145 9.46 -11.16 -10.71
C GLN A 145 9.37 -10.73 -9.24
N ALA A 146 8.19 -10.30 -8.78
CA ALA A 146 7.98 -9.90 -7.40
C ALA A 146 8.26 -11.03 -6.40
N TYR A 147 7.85 -12.26 -6.73
CA TYR A 147 8.06 -13.44 -5.89
C TYR A 147 9.54 -13.82 -5.77
N SER A 148 10.32 -13.63 -6.84
CA SER A 148 11.78 -13.83 -6.83
C SER A 148 12.57 -12.66 -6.23
N SER A 149 11.91 -11.54 -5.94
CA SER A 149 12.55 -10.33 -5.46
C SER A 149 13.06 -10.49 -4.03
N PRO A 150 14.29 -10.04 -3.71
CA PRO A 150 14.78 -9.99 -2.34
C PRO A 150 14.20 -8.82 -1.55
N ILE A 151 13.48 -7.90 -2.21
CA ILE A 151 12.89 -6.72 -1.58
C ILE A 151 11.54 -7.09 -0.96
N PRO A 152 11.23 -6.67 0.27
CA PRO A 152 9.90 -6.87 0.86
C PRO A 152 8.84 -6.09 0.07
N LEU A 153 8.03 -6.81 -0.71
CA LEU A 153 7.04 -6.22 -1.61
C LEU A 153 5.62 -6.71 -1.30
N ALA A 154 4.69 -5.76 -1.31
CA ALA A 154 3.26 -5.98 -1.36
C ALA A 154 2.72 -5.53 -2.73
N LEU A 155 1.89 -6.37 -3.34
CA LEU A 155 1.25 -6.10 -4.63
C LEU A 155 -0.25 -5.98 -4.41
N LEU A 156 -0.78 -4.81 -4.68
CA LEU A 156 -2.21 -4.50 -4.57
C LEU A 156 -2.79 -4.36 -5.98
N HIS A 157 -3.75 -5.20 -6.31
CA HIS A 157 -4.61 -5.00 -7.47
C HIS A 157 -5.96 -4.50 -6.98
N LEU A 158 -6.35 -3.31 -7.44
CA LEU A 158 -7.56 -2.61 -7.03
C LEU A 158 -8.27 -2.08 -8.28
N PRO A 159 -9.13 -2.90 -8.94
CA PRO A 159 -9.85 -2.55 -10.16
C PRO A 159 -10.65 -1.27 -10.04
N GLU A 160 -10.79 -0.51 -11.12
CA GLU A 160 -11.73 0.61 -11.22
C GLU A 160 -13.15 0.17 -10.80
N LEU A 161 -13.89 1.08 -10.17
CA LEU A 161 -15.27 0.81 -9.79
C LEU A 161 -16.16 0.85 -11.04
N PRO A 162 -17.13 -0.07 -11.18
CA PRO A 162 -18.08 -0.02 -12.29
C PRO A 162 -18.87 1.29 -12.25
N GLU A 163 -19.17 1.83 -13.43
CA GLU A 163 -19.78 3.16 -13.65
C GLU A 163 -21.20 3.35 -13.07
N SER A 164 -21.76 2.38 -12.33
CA SER A 164 -23.05 2.52 -11.65
C SER A 164 -23.06 3.54 -10.51
N HIS A 165 -21.88 4.03 -10.08
CA HIS A 165 -21.73 5.20 -9.20
C HIS A 165 -21.25 6.46 -9.94
N ALA A 166 -21.15 6.40 -11.28
CA ALA A 166 -20.60 7.45 -12.12
C ALA A 166 -21.64 7.98 -13.11
N ALA A 167 -22.78 8.49 -12.63
CA ALA A 167 -23.51 9.53 -13.36
C ALA A 167 -24.68 10.11 -12.55
N SER A 168 -24.60 11.40 -12.27
CA SER A 168 -25.72 12.31 -12.59
C SER A 168 -25.11 13.59 -13.17
N PRO A 169 -25.56 14.10 -14.33
CA PRO A 169 -24.87 15.19 -15.05
C PRO A 169 -25.11 16.60 -14.47
N GLU A 170 -25.73 16.73 -13.29
CA GLU A 170 -26.15 18.01 -12.73
C GLU A 170 -25.68 18.17 -11.27
N LEU A 171 -24.37 18.15 -11.04
CA LEU A 171 -23.85 18.32 -9.68
C LEU A 171 -22.86 19.48 -9.61
N SER A 172 -23.14 20.33 -8.64
CA SER A 172 -22.46 21.58 -8.34
C SER A 172 -21.12 21.30 -7.67
N SER A 173 -20.27 22.33 -7.56
CA SER A 173 -18.92 22.25 -6.99
C SER A 173 -18.84 21.74 -5.54
N GLU A 174 -19.97 21.57 -4.84
CA GLU A 174 -20.05 21.05 -3.48
C GLU A 174 -20.23 19.51 -3.42
N ASP A 175 -20.70 18.88 -4.50
CA ASP A 175 -21.04 17.45 -4.55
C ASP A 175 -19.86 16.52 -4.91
N VAL A 176 -18.72 17.10 -5.31
CA VAL A 176 -17.48 16.35 -5.65
C VAL A 176 -16.87 15.68 -4.41
N VAL A 177 -17.27 16.12 -3.21
CA VAL A 177 -16.76 15.62 -1.93
C VAL A 177 -17.39 14.27 -1.55
N GLU A 178 -18.62 13.97 -1.99
CA GLU A 178 -19.33 12.71 -1.66
C GLU A 178 -18.85 11.50 -2.49
N LEU A 179 -18.30 11.73 -3.69
CA LEU A 179 -17.68 10.71 -4.55
C LEU A 179 -16.36 10.13 -3.99
N GLN A 180 -15.94 10.60 -2.81
CA GLN A 180 -14.72 10.14 -2.13
C GLN A 180 -14.98 9.06 -1.08
N SER A 181 -16.25 8.69 -0.84
CA SER A 181 -16.59 7.50 -0.06
C SER A 181 -16.01 6.25 -0.74
N LEU A 182 -15.20 5.44 -0.03
CA LEU A 182 -14.94 4.09 -0.53
C LEU A 182 -16.29 3.39 -0.65
N PRO A 183 -16.47 2.52 -1.66
CA PRO A 183 -17.60 1.61 -1.65
C PRO A 183 -17.66 0.92 -0.28
N SER A 184 -18.86 0.51 0.13
CA SER A 184 -18.98 -0.35 1.29
C SER A 184 -17.96 -1.51 1.20
N ASP A 185 -17.47 -2.01 2.34
CA ASP A 185 -16.52 -3.13 2.38
C ASP A 185 -16.94 -4.30 1.47
N ASP A 186 -18.26 -4.49 1.32
CA ASP A 186 -18.92 -5.50 0.51
C ASP A 186 -19.00 -5.19 -0.99
N GLU A 187 -18.39 -4.12 -1.48
CA GLU A 187 -18.33 -3.75 -2.91
C GLU A 187 -16.89 -3.68 -3.43
N LEU A 188 -15.91 -3.73 -2.52
CA LEU A 188 -14.50 -3.71 -2.88
C LEU A 188 -14.11 -4.98 -3.66
N ARG A 189 -13.44 -4.78 -4.78
CA ARG A 189 -12.81 -5.86 -5.56
C ARG A 189 -11.32 -5.67 -5.50
N GLY A 190 -10.57 -6.77 -5.47
CA GLY A 190 -9.11 -6.68 -5.55
C GLY A 190 -8.39 -7.92 -5.09
N THR A 191 -7.07 -7.82 -5.05
CA THR A 191 -6.19 -8.85 -4.47
C THR A 191 -5.00 -8.16 -3.83
N LEU A 192 -4.59 -8.64 -2.66
CA LEU A 192 -3.37 -8.23 -1.98
C LEU A 192 -2.45 -9.44 -1.84
N LEU A 193 -1.21 -9.29 -2.28
CA LEU A 193 -0.21 -10.36 -2.27
C LEU A 193 1.06 -9.85 -1.61
N PHE A 194 1.64 -10.65 -0.71
CA PHE A 194 2.98 -10.41 -0.18
C PHE A 194 3.96 -11.37 -0.83
N ASN A 195 5.15 -10.90 -1.19
CA ASN A 195 6.19 -11.77 -1.67
C ASN A 195 6.90 -12.50 -0.49
N PRO A 196 7.76 -13.50 -0.79
CA PRO A 196 8.49 -14.24 0.25
C PRO A 196 9.45 -13.38 1.07
N ALA A 197 10.04 -12.33 0.49
CA ALA A 197 10.90 -11.41 1.24
C ALA A 197 10.12 -10.60 2.29
N LEU A 198 8.82 -10.37 2.08
CA LEU A 198 7.96 -9.73 3.07
C LEU A 198 7.38 -10.74 4.08
N SER A 199 6.71 -11.79 3.60
CA SER A 199 5.88 -12.67 4.42
C SER A 199 6.41 -14.09 4.59
N GLY A 200 7.45 -14.50 3.88
CA GLY A 200 8.03 -15.84 4.02
C GLY A 200 8.65 -16.06 5.39
N ALA A 201 8.96 -17.32 5.74
CA ALA A 201 9.58 -17.65 7.03
C ALA A 201 10.93 -16.94 7.26
N GLY A 202 11.69 -16.71 6.19
CA GLY A 202 12.93 -15.92 6.20
C GLY A 202 12.75 -14.44 5.84
N GLY A 203 11.51 -14.01 5.57
CA GLY A 203 11.18 -12.63 5.20
C GLY A 203 11.07 -11.71 6.41
N LEU A 204 10.79 -10.43 6.14
CA LEU A 204 10.71 -9.36 7.14
C LEU A 204 9.72 -9.67 8.28
N LEU A 205 8.55 -10.22 7.94
CA LEU A 205 7.47 -10.56 8.88
C LEU A 205 7.53 -12.03 9.35
N ARG A 206 8.51 -12.81 8.88
CA ARG A 206 8.76 -14.22 9.27
C ARG A 206 7.52 -15.14 9.29
N GLY A 207 6.62 -14.99 8.32
CA GLY A 207 5.39 -15.79 8.26
C GLY A 207 4.35 -15.46 9.33
N ARG A 208 4.56 -14.42 10.14
CA ARG A 208 3.62 -14.04 11.20
C ARG A 208 2.43 -13.26 10.68
N VAL A 209 2.60 -12.53 9.59
CA VAL A 209 1.54 -11.71 8.98
C VAL A 209 1.27 -12.18 7.57
N GLU A 210 0.00 -12.43 7.29
CA GLU A 210 -0.48 -12.81 5.97
C GLU A 210 -1.57 -11.84 5.48
N PRO A 211 -1.58 -11.45 4.20
CA PRO A 211 -2.67 -10.71 3.62
C PRO A 211 -3.80 -11.68 3.26
N ARG A 212 -5.04 -11.32 3.59
CA ARG A 212 -6.21 -12.04 3.06
C ARG A 212 -7.20 -11.05 2.48
N TRP A 213 -7.92 -11.51 1.47
CA TRP A 213 -9.08 -10.80 0.94
C TRP A 213 -10.31 -11.59 1.35
N GLU A 214 -11.04 -11.10 2.34
CA GLU A 214 -12.33 -11.66 2.72
C GLU A 214 -13.29 -11.47 1.56
N ARG A 215 -13.99 -12.52 1.16
CA ARG A 215 -14.99 -12.46 0.08
C ARG A 215 -16.37 -12.68 0.66
N SER A 216 -17.35 -11.93 0.17
CA SER A 216 -18.75 -12.22 0.40
C SER A 216 -19.14 -13.57 -0.25
N GLY A 217 -20.33 -14.08 0.06
CA GLY A 217 -20.79 -15.40 -0.40
C GLY A 217 -20.82 -15.59 -1.93
N ASP A 218 -20.83 -14.51 -2.72
CA ASP A 218 -20.79 -14.57 -4.19
C ASP A 218 -19.36 -14.59 -4.77
N GLY A 219 -18.33 -14.40 -3.92
CA GLY A 219 -16.92 -14.38 -4.31
C GLY A 219 -16.46 -13.14 -5.10
N ALA A 220 -17.37 -12.24 -5.48
CA ALA A 220 -17.07 -11.13 -6.38
C ALA A 220 -16.48 -9.93 -5.66
N VAL A 221 -16.85 -9.75 -4.39
CA VAL A 221 -16.59 -8.54 -3.60
C VAL A 221 -16.10 -8.89 -2.20
N GLY A 222 -15.55 -7.91 -1.50
CA GLY A 222 -15.16 -7.98 -0.10
C GLY A 222 -13.88 -7.18 0.17
N ARG A 223 -13.28 -7.35 1.34
CA ARG A 223 -12.28 -6.43 1.86
C ARG A 223 -10.92 -7.08 2.10
N PRO A 224 -9.82 -6.31 1.95
CA PRO A 224 -8.52 -6.76 2.42
C PRO A 224 -8.46 -6.74 3.95
N GLY A 225 -7.53 -7.51 4.49
CA GLY A 225 -7.12 -7.39 5.87
C GLY A 225 -5.82 -8.15 6.12
N LEU A 226 -5.36 -8.05 7.37
CA LEU A 226 -4.14 -8.68 7.83
C LEU A 226 -4.49 -9.72 8.89
N TRP A 227 -3.84 -10.88 8.81
CA TRP A 227 -3.97 -11.95 9.79
C TRP A 227 -2.65 -12.24 10.43
N SER A 228 -2.70 -12.54 11.73
CA SER A 228 -1.58 -13.09 12.49
C SER A 228 -2.07 -14.26 13.32
N GLU A 229 -1.38 -15.39 13.21
CA GLU A 229 -1.69 -16.63 13.94
C GLU A 229 -3.18 -17.04 13.79
N GLY A 230 -3.73 -16.89 12.59
CA GLY A 230 -5.12 -17.24 12.28
C GLY A 230 -6.17 -16.22 12.76
N ARG A 231 -5.77 -15.15 13.45
CA ARG A 231 -6.66 -14.07 13.91
C ARG A 231 -6.51 -12.83 13.04
N ARG A 232 -7.64 -12.17 12.76
CA ARG A 232 -7.63 -10.89 12.04
C ARG A 232 -7.01 -9.83 12.96
N LEU A 233 -6.05 -9.08 12.43
CA LEU A 233 -5.49 -7.92 13.10
C LEU A 233 -6.51 -6.78 13.04
N GLU A 234 -6.75 -6.16 14.19
CA GLU A 234 -7.57 -4.95 14.27
C GLU A 234 -6.86 -3.79 13.57
N ASN A 235 -7.59 -3.12 12.69
CA ASN A 235 -7.07 -1.97 11.97
C ASN A 235 -6.78 -0.83 12.96
N TRP A 236 -5.58 -0.26 12.90
CA TRP A 236 -5.21 0.87 13.73
C TRP A 236 -4.25 1.79 12.98
N VAL A 237 -4.50 3.09 13.07
CA VAL A 237 -3.58 4.15 12.65
C VAL A 237 -3.58 5.23 13.73
N PRO A 238 -2.47 5.97 13.94
CA PRO A 238 -2.49 7.10 14.83
C PRO A 238 -3.50 8.14 14.32
N GLU A 239 -4.18 8.83 15.24
CA GLU A 239 -4.98 10.01 14.89
C GLU A 239 -4.07 11.02 14.20
N ASP A 240 -4.56 11.66 13.13
CA ASP A 240 -3.77 12.67 12.43
C ASP A 240 -3.48 13.80 13.44
N VAL A 241 -2.24 13.89 13.89
CA VAL A 241 -1.75 15.06 14.62
C VAL A 241 -1.77 16.17 13.58
N GLY A 242 -2.86 16.96 13.58
CA GLY A 242 -3.09 17.99 12.58
C GLY A 242 -1.83 18.81 12.35
N GLU A 243 -1.42 18.90 11.07
CA GLU A 243 -0.51 19.96 10.62
C GLU A 243 -1.21 21.32 10.71
#